data_AF-A0A8K1LKM8-F1
#
_entry.id   AF-A0A8K1LKM8-F1
#
_cell.length_a   1.000
_cell.length_b   1.000
_cell.length_c   1.000
_cell.angle_alpha   90.00
_cell.angle_beta   90.00
_cell.angle_gamma   90.00
#
_symmetry.space_group_name_H-M   'P 1'
#
loop_
_entity.id
_entity.type
_entity.pdbx_description
1 polymer ?
#
loop_
_entity_poly.entity_id
_entity_poly.type
_entity_poly.pdbx_seq_one_letter_code
_entity_poly.pdbx_strand_id
1 'polypeptide(L)'
;MGLHGSQIGRLRHAGIQVRHDQHSGYMHHKFAIVDRRMLITGSLNWTTQAIQSNRENVLVVEDAEEEEEEEEEEEEEEEEEEEEEEEEEEEEEEEEEEEEEEEEEEEEEEEEEEEEEEEEEEEEEEEEEEEEEEEEEEEEEEEEEEEEEEEEEEEEEEEEEEEEEEEEEEEEEEEEEEEEEEEEEEEEEEEEEEEEEEEEEEEEEEEEEEEEEEEEEEEEEEEEEDVLLEPVTPCKGRAMTMTRPMCHPKSMLPPMASARRSGLTTDLEQPGMKWLER
;
A
#
# COMPACT_ATOMS: atom_id res chain seq x y z
N MET A 1 11.35 -56.13 -61.80
CA MET A 1 10.52 -56.01 -63.03
C MET A 1 11.05 -56.99 -64.07
N GLY A 2 10.32 -58.05 -64.43
CA GLY A 2 10.87 -59.11 -65.30
C GLY A 2 11.17 -58.59 -66.72
N LEU A 3 12.41 -58.75 -67.19
CA LEU A 3 12.79 -58.48 -68.58
C LEU A 3 11.93 -59.33 -69.52
N HIS A 4 11.00 -58.69 -70.23
CA HIS A 4 10.06 -59.37 -71.11
C HIS A 4 10.82 -60.18 -72.17
N GLY A 5 10.73 -61.52 -72.09
CA GLY A 5 11.40 -62.46 -72.99
C GLY A 5 12.50 -63.30 -72.34
N SER A 6 13.04 -62.89 -71.19
CA SER A 6 14.03 -63.68 -70.44
C SER A 6 13.39 -64.94 -69.84
N GLN A 7 14.14 -66.05 -69.83
CA GLN A 7 13.70 -67.29 -69.19
C GLN A 7 14.10 -67.36 -67.71
N ILE A 8 14.97 -66.46 -67.24
CA ILE A 8 15.54 -66.46 -65.89
C ILE A 8 14.47 -66.50 -64.81
N GLY A 9 13.44 -65.67 -64.92
CA GLY A 9 12.34 -65.64 -63.95
C GLY A 9 11.62 -66.99 -63.81
N ARG A 10 11.53 -67.79 -64.88
CA ARG A 10 10.93 -69.14 -64.83
C ARG A 10 11.85 -70.16 -64.17
N LEU A 11 13.17 -70.04 -64.38
CA LEU A 11 14.16 -70.90 -63.74
C LEU A 11 14.18 -70.69 -62.24
N ARG A 12 14.18 -69.42 -61.78
CA ARG A 12 14.07 -69.08 -60.36
C ARG A 12 12.80 -69.66 -59.71
N HIS A 13 11.64 -69.54 -60.37
CA HIS A 13 10.39 -70.15 -59.89
C HIS A 13 10.39 -71.69 -59.89
N ALA A 14 11.27 -72.33 -60.66
CA ALA A 14 11.45 -73.77 -60.68
C ALA A 14 12.41 -74.28 -59.58
N GLY A 15 12.95 -73.38 -58.76
CA GLY A 15 13.89 -73.71 -57.68
C GLY A 15 15.34 -73.87 -58.15
N ILE A 16 15.68 -73.37 -59.34
CA ILE A 16 17.08 -73.30 -59.80
C ILE A 16 17.69 -72.06 -59.18
N GLN A 17 18.87 -72.21 -58.56
CA GLN A 17 19.64 -71.10 -58.02
C GLN A 17 20.06 -70.19 -59.16
N VAL A 18 19.77 -68.89 -59.03
CA VAL A 18 20.13 -67.89 -60.04
C VAL A 18 20.61 -66.65 -59.33
N ARG A 19 21.94 -66.49 -59.31
CA ARG A 19 22.62 -65.24 -58.96
C ARG A 19 22.52 -64.25 -60.12
N HIS A 20 22.66 -62.98 -59.80
CA HIS A 20 22.63 -61.92 -60.79
C HIS A 20 23.61 -60.85 -60.33
N ASP A 21 24.68 -60.68 -61.08
CA ASP A 21 25.64 -59.62 -60.85
C ASP A 21 24.94 -58.24 -60.89
N GLN A 22 25.13 -57.46 -59.82
CA GLN A 22 24.62 -56.10 -59.64
C GLN A 22 25.69 -55.03 -59.95
N HIS A 23 26.93 -55.43 -60.22
CA HIS A 23 28.02 -54.51 -60.55
C HIS A 23 27.82 -53.80 -61.90
N SER A 24 28.52 -52.68 -62.09
CA SER A 24 28.43 -51.87 -63.32
C SER A 24 29.00 -52.56 -64.57
N GLY A 25 29.74 -53.66 -64.37
CA GLY A 25 30.17 -54.57 -65.42
C GLY A 25 29.02 -55.37 -66.00
N TYR A 26 29.10 -55.75 -67.27
CA TYR A 26 28.10 -56.66 -67.84
C TYR A 26 28.66 -58.08 -67.84
N MET A 27 28.03 -59.00 -67.09
CA MET A 27 28.29 -60.45 -67.21
C MET A 27 28.02 -60.93 -68.63
N HIS A 28 29.07 -60.87 -69.45
CA HIS A 28 29.02 -61.16 -70.88
C HIS A 28 29.54 -62.58 -71.19
N HIS A 29 29.73 -63.39 -70.15
CA HIS A 29 30.07 -64.80 -70.26
C HIS A 29 28.90 -65.59 -70.83
N LYS A 30 29.20 -66.54 -71.71
CA LYS A 30 28.23 -67.36 -72.43
C LYS A 30 28.73 -68.79 -72.43
N PHE A 31 28.74 -69.38 -71.25
CA PHE A 31 29.10 -70.76 -71.07
C PHE A 31 28.00 -71.54 -70.34
N ALA A 32 28.13 -72.85 -70.32
CA ALA A 32 27.34 -73.75 -69.50
C ALA A 32 28.17 -75.01 -69.25
N ILE A 33 28.24 -75.41 -67.98
CA ILE A 33 28.86 -76.66 -67.56
C ILE A 33 27.74 -77.69 -67.36
N VAL A 34 27.86 -78.86 -68.00
CA VAL A 34 26.84 -79.92 -67.93
C VAL A 34 27.46 -81.17 -67.31
N ASP A 35 26.79 -81.69 -66.28
CA ASP A 35 27.20 -82.91 -65.55
C ASP A 35 28.66 -82.88 -65.02
N ARG A 36 29.26 -81.68 -64.89
CA ARG A 36 30.68 -81.45 -64.53
C ARG A 36 31.67 -82.20 -65.45
N ARG A 37 31.33 -82.30 -66.74
CA ARG A 37 32.07 -83.06 -67.76
C ARG A 37 32.01 -82.48 -69.17
N MET A 38 31.29 -81.37 -69.32
CA MET A 38 31.12 -80.75 -70.62
C MET A 38 31.00 -79.25 -70.44
N LEU A 39 32.05 -78.54 -70.82
CA LEU A 39 32.04 -77.09 -70.99
C LEU A 39 31.52 -76.75 -72.39
N ILE A 40 30.41 -76.02 -72.42
CA ILE A 40 29.87 -75.41 -73.64
C ILE A 40 30.16 -73.92 -73.54
N THR A 41 31.01 -73.37 -74.40
CA THR A 41 31.36 -71.94 -74.38
C THR A 41 31.44 -71.35 -75.78
N GLY A 42 31.43 -70.03 -75.92
CA GLY A 42 31.62 -69.35 -77.19
C GLY A 42 30.96 -67.97 -77.28
N SER A 43 30.68 -67.51 -78.51
CA SER A 43 29.95 -66.24 -78.70
C SER A 43 28.43 -66.41 -78.71
N LEU A 44 27.94 -67.63 -78.54
CA LEU A 44 26.52 -67.92 -78.72
C LEU A 44 25.67 -67.44 -77.54
N ASN A 45 24.71 -66.56 -77.83
CA ASN A 45 23.65 -66.25 -76.88
C ASN A 45 22.57 -67.34 -76.94
N TRP A 46 22.03 -67.77 -75.80
CA TRP A 46 21.00 -68.81 -75.72
C TRP A 46 19.60 -68.29 -76.13
N THR A 47 19.51 -67.72 -77.34
CA THR A 47 18.30 -67.15 -77.93
C THR A 47 17.94 -67.83 -79.25
N THR A 48 16.65 -67.84 -79.60
CA THR A 48 16.19 -68.44 -80.87
C THR A 48 16.80 -67.76 -82.11
N GLN A 49 17.04 -66.46 -82.03
CA GLN A 49 17.59 -65.68 -83.14
C GLN A 49 19.09 -65.97 -83.37
N ALA A 50 19.86 -66.07 -82.29
CA ALA A 50 21.26 -66.47 -82.29
C ALA A 50 21.45 -67.81 -83.03
N ILE A 51 20.66 -68.82 -82.64
CA ILE A 51 20.73 -70.17 -83.20
C ILE A 51 20.35 -70.22 -84.70
N GLN A 52 19.36 -69.42 -85.13
CA GLN A 52 18.78 -69.57 -86.47
C GLN A 52 19.35 -68.61 -87.52
N SER A 53 19.90 -67.46 -87.11
CA SER A 53 20.20 -66.37 -88.04
C SER A 53 21.56 -65.72 -87.85
N ASN A 54 22.15 -65.80 -86.65
CA ASN A 54 23.48 -65.24 -86.42
C ASN A 54 24.57 -66.20 -86.88
N ARG A 55 25.78 -65.66 -87.04
CA ARG A 55 27.00 -66.44 -87.23
C ARG A 55 27.77 -66.43 -85.93
N GLU A 56 27.47 -67.38 -85.06
CA GLU A 56 28.10 -67.53 -83.76
C GLU A 56 28.94 -68.81 -83.73
N ASN A 57 29.89 -68.87 -82.81
CA ASN A 57 30.69 -70.06 -82.53
C ASN A 57 30.25 -70.67 -81.21
N VAL A 58 30.20 -72.00 -81.18
CA VAL A 58 30.06 -72.81 -79.97
C VAL A 58 31.23 -73.78 -79.97
N LEU A 59 31.99 -73.75 -78.89
CA LEU A 59 32.98 -74.74 -78.53
C LEU A 59 32.33 -75.67 -77.50
N VAL A 60 32.49 -76.97 -77.71
CA VAL A 60 32.09 -77.98 -76.72
C VAL A 60 33.37 -78.74 -76.40
N VAL A 61 33.79 -78.61 -75.15
CA VAL A 61 34.99 -79.23 -74.60
C VAL A 61 34.53 -80.31 -73.62
N GLU A 62 35.17 -81.47 -73.67
CA GLU A 62 34.91 -82.62 -72.78
C GLU A 62 36.20 -83.00 -72.04
N ASP A 63 37.05 -82.01 -71.77
CA ASP A 63 38.36 -82.16 -71.12
C ASP A 63 38.31 -81.50 -69.74
N ALA A 64 38.69 -82.25 -68.71
CA ALA A 64 38.43 -81.89 -67.31
C ALA A 64 39.26 -80.68 -66.82
N GLU A 65 40.36 -80.34 -67.50
CA GLU A 65 41.28 -79.28 -67.07
C GLU A 65 40.71 -77.87 -67.31
N GLU A 66 39.99 -77.64 -68.42
CA GLU A 66 39.34 -76.34 -68.70
C GLU A 66 38.03 -76.15 -67.91
N GLU A 67 37.50 -77.22 -67.30
CA GLU A 67 36.29 -77.17 -66.46
C GLU A 67 36.62 -76.76 -65.03
N GLU A 68 37.71 -77.30 -64.47
CA GLU A 68 38.17 -76.94 -63.13
C GLU A 68 38.53 -75.45 -63.08
N GLU A 69 39.13 -74.87 -64.13
CA GLU A 69 39.46 -73.43 -64.16
C GLU A 69 38.21 -72.52 -64.11
N GLU A 70 37.14 -72.83 -64.85
CA GLU A 70 35.92 -71.98 -64.84
C GLU A 70 35.00 -72.25 -63.64
N GLU A 71 35.02 -73.46 -63.05
CA GLU A 71 34.35 -73.72 -61.76
C GLU A 71 35.09 -73.01 -60.62
N GLU A 72 36.43 -72.97 -60.62
CA GLU A 72 37.23 -72.22 -59.63
C GLU A 72 36.98 -70.69 -59.73
N GLU A 73 36.89 -70.13 -60.95
CA GLU A 73 36.54 -68.70 -61.14
C GLU A 73 35.12 -68.37 -60.62
N GLU A 74 34.14 -69.26 -60.78
CA GLU A 74 32.78 -69.07 -60.22
C GLU A 74 32.77 -69.13 -58.69
N GLU A 75 33.55 -70.04 -58.07
CA GLU A 75 33.66 -70.13 -56.61
C GLU A 75 34.38 -68.91 -56.00
N GLU A 76 35.44 -68.40 -56.63
CA GLU A 76 36.12 -67.17 -56.17
C GLU A 76 35.21 -65.93 -56.23
N GLU A 77 34.40 -65.76 -57.29
CA GLU A 77 33.42 -64.66 -57.38
C GLU A 77 32.34 -64.77 -56.29
N GLU A 78 31.89 -65.98 -55.94
CA GLU A 78 30.90 -66.17 -54.87
C GLU A 78 31.47 -65.87 -53.47
N GLU A 79 32.75 -66.17 -53.21
CA GLU A 79 33.42 -65.83 -51.94
C GLU A 79 33.67 -64.31 -51.81
N GLU A 80 34.05 -63.61 -52.88
CA GLU A 80 34.20 -62.16 -52.88
C GLU A 80 32.87 -61.43 -52.60
N GLU A 81 31.75 -61.91 -53.16
CA GLU A 81 30.42 -61.36 -52.86
C GLU A 81 30.03 -61.54 -51.37
N GLU A 82 30.40 -62.67 -50.74
CA GLU A 82 30.10 -62.92 -49.32
C GLU A 82 30.95 -62.06 -48.38
N GLU A 83 32.24 -61.83 -48.71
CA GLU A 83 33.12 -60.92 -47.94
C GLU A 83 32.64 -59.45 -48.02
N GLU A 84 32.19 -58.99 -49.20
CA GLU A 84 31.61 -57.64 -49.35
C GLU A 84 30.32 -57.46 -48.54
N GLU A 85 29.44 -58.47 -48.48
CA GLU A 85 28.23 -58.42 -47.65
C GLU A 85 28.56 -58.39 -46.14
N GLU A 86 29.59 -59.12 -45.67
CA GLU A 86 30.02 -59.07 -44.26
C GLU A 86 30.65 -57.70 -43.90
N GLU A 87 31.45 -57.09 -44.78
CA GLU A 87 32.00 -55.74 -44.55
C GLU A 87 30.89 -54.67 -44.51
N GLU A 88 29.86 -54.76 -45.37
CA GLU A 88 28.71 -53.83 -45.33
C GLU A 88 27.90 -53.99 -44.03
N GLU A 89 27.69 -55.22 -43.53
CA GLU A 89 27.02 -55.44 -42.24
C GLU A 89 27.82 -54.89 -41.05
N GLU A 90 29.16 -55.04 -41.04
CA GLU A 90 30.01 -54.45 -39.99
C GLU A 90 29.99 -52.90 -40.03
N GLU A 91 30.00 -52.28 -41.21
CA GLU A 91 29.89 -50.82 -41.34
C GLU A 91 28.50 -50.31 -40.87
N GLU A 92 27.41 -51.02 -41.18
CA GLU A 92 26.07 -50.66 -40.68
C GLU A 92 25.96 -50.80 -39.15
N GLU A 93 26.56 -51.83 -38.54
CA GLU A 93 26.60 -51.98 -37.07
C GLU A 93 27.42 -50.85 -36.40
N GLU A 94 28.56 -50.46 -36.97
CA GLU A 94 29.36 -49.32 -36.45
C GLU A 94 28.61 -47.99 -36.57
N GLU A 95 27.89 -47.74 -37.67
CA GLU A 95 27.06 -46.53 -37.83
C GLU A 95 25.89 -46.51 -36.82
N GLU A 96 25.22 -47.64 -36.56
CA GLU A 96 24.16 -47.74 -35.55
C GLU A 96 24.70 -47.49 -34.13
N GLU A 97 25.89 -48.01 -33.78
CA GLU A 97 26.52 -47.74 -32.48
C GLU A 97 26.92 -46.26 -32.32
N GLU A 98 27.43 -45.60 -33.37
CA GLU A 98 27.73 -44.15 -33.32
C GLU A 98 26.47 -43.31 -33.18
N GLU A 99 25.37 -43.66 -33.87
CA GLU A 99 24.07 -42.96 -33.72
C GLU A 99 23.49 -43.14 -32.29
N GLU A 100 23.59 -44.34 -31.69
CA GLU A 100 23.16 -44.56 -30.31
C GLU A 100 23.99 -43.75 -29.30
N GLU A 101 25.32 -43.65 -29.49
CA GLU A 101 26.18 -42.82 -28.63
C GLU A 101 25.86 -41.31 -28.76
N GLU A 102 25.58 -40.82 -29.98
CA GLU A 102 25.17 -39.42 -30.19
C GLU A 102 23.79 -39.13 -29.56
N GLU A 103 22.82 -40.06 -29.65
CA GLU A 103 21.51 -39.91 -28.98
C GLU A 103 21.66 -39.89 -27.44
N GLU A 104 22.52 -40.74 -26.86
CA GLU A 104 22.79 -40.73 -25.41
C GLU A 104 23.46 -39.41 -24.96
N GLU A 105 24.40 -38.86 -25.73
CA GLU A 105 25.02 -37.55 -25.42
C GLU A 105 24.01 -36.40 -25.52
N GLU A 106 23.11 -36.39 -26.52
CA GLU A 106 22.05 -35.39 -26.63
C GLU A 106 21.04 -35.48 -25.46
N GLU A 107 20.66 -36.69 -25.02
CA GLU A 107 19.79 -36.86 -23.85
C GLU A 107 20.46 -36.37 -22.55
N GLU A 108 21.77 -36.62 -22.35
CA GLU A 108 22.52 -36.09 -21.20
C GLU A 108 22.60 -34.55 -21.22
N GLU A 109 22.83 -33.93 -22.38
CA GLU A 109 22.82 -32.46 -22.52
C GLU A 109 21.44 -31.85 -22.24
N GLU A 110 20.35 -32.49 -22.70
CA GLU A 110 18.98 -32.03 -22.40
C GLU A 110 18.65 -32.15 -20.90
N GLU A 111 19.08 -33.23 -20.22
CA GLU A 111 18.90 -33.38 -18.77
C GLU A 111 19.70 -32.32 -17.98
N GLU A 112 20.93 -31.99 -18.39
CA GLU A 112 21.72 -30.93 -17.75
C GLU A 112 21.08 -29.54 -17.95
N GLU A 113 20.54 -29.24 -19.15
CA GLU A 113 19.82 -27.97 -19.39
C GLU A 113 18.53 -27.88 -18.56
N GLU A 114 17.76 -28.96 -18.41
CA GLU A 114 16.57 -28.98 -17.55
C GLU A 114 16.93 -28.78 -16.06
N GLU A 115 18.02 -29.39 -15.57
CA GLU A 115 18.49 -29.17 -14.19
C GLU A 115 18.95 -27.71 -13.96
N GLU A 116 19.65 -27.09 -14.93
CA GLU A 116 20.04 -25.68 -14.84
C GLU A 116 18.82 -24.74 -14.85
N GLU A 117 17.79 -25.01 -15.67
CA GLU A 117 16.54 -24.23 -15.68
C GLU A 117 15.77 -24.38 -14.35
N GLU A 118 15.70 -25.57 -13.76
CA GLU A 118 15.08 -25.78 -12.44
C GLU A 118 15.84 -25.03 -11.32
N GLU A 119 17.17 -25.03 -11.33
CA GLU A 119 17.98 -24.26 -10.37
C GLU A 119 17.78 -22.73 -10.52
N GLU A 120 17.69 -22.22 -11.75
CA GLU A 120 17.39 -20.80 -12.00
C GLU A 120 15.97 -20.41 -11.52
N GLU A 121 14.95 -21.26 -11.74
CA GLU A 121 13.59 -21.02 -11.24
C GLU A 121 13.54 -21.05 -9.70
N GLU A 122 14.26 -21.95 -9.03
CA GLU A 122 14.35 -21.97 -7.56
C GLU A 122 15.05 -20.72 -7.01
N GLU A 123 16.13 -20.23 -7.64
CA GLU A 123 16.79 -18.98 -7.25
C GLU A 123 15.87 -17.75 -7.44
N GLU A 124 15.10 -17.68 -8.53
CA GLU A 124 14.13 -16.60 -8.75
C GLU A 124 12.99 -16.62 -7.70
N GLU A 125 12.47 -17.80 -7.33
CA GLU A 125 11.47 -17.93 -6.26
C GLU A 125 12.02 -17.50 -4.89
N GLU A 126 13.26 -17.85 -4.55
CA GLU A 126 13.91 -17.41 -3.31
C GLU A 126 14.11 -15.88 -3.27
N GLU A 127 14.52 -15.26 -4.39
CA GLU A 127 14.64 -13.80 -4.49
C GLU A 127 13.28 -13.09 -4.35
N GLU A 128 12.20 -13.62 -4.95
CA GLU A 128 10.84 -13.07 -4.79
C GLU A 128 10.35 -13.19 -3.34
N GLU A 129 10.61 -14.30 -2.65
CA GLU A 129 10.26 -14.47 -1.22
C GLU A 129 11.04 -13.49 -0.32
N GLU A 130 12.33 -13.25 -0.58
CA GLU A 130 13.12 -12.26 0.17
C GLU A 130 12.61 -10.82 -0.06
N GLU A 131 12.23 -10.46 -1.30
CA GLU A 131 11.64 -9.14 -1.59
C GLU A 131 10.28 -8.95 -0.89
N GLU A 132 9.41 -9.98 -0.85
CA GLU A 132 8.14 -9.92 -0.12
C GLU A 132 8.34 -9.76 1.40
N GLU A 133 9.33 -10.46 1.99
CA GLU A 133 9.66 -10.29 3.42
C GLU A 133 10.19 -8.88 3.74
N GLU A 134 11.03 -8.30 2.86
CA GLU A 134 11.52 -6.92 3.04
C GLU A 134 10.37 -5.89 2.93
N GLU A 135 9.43 -6.07 1.99
CA GLU A 135 8.25 -5.20 1.88
C GLU A 135 7.33 -5.29 3.12
N GLU A 136 7.11 -6.50 3.67
CA GLU A 136 6.34 -6.67 4.91
C GLU A 136 7.02 -6.01 6.13
N GLU A 137 8.36 -6.10 6.25
CA GLU A 137 9.11 -5.41 7.32
C GLU A 137 9.02 -3.88 7.18
N GLU A 138 9.11 -3.32 5.96
CA GLU A 138 8.95 -1.88 5.73
C GLU A 138 7.52 -1.41 6.08
N GLU A 139 6.48 -2.16 5.74
CA GLU A 139 5.09 -1.84 6.12
C GLU A 139 4.88 -1.87 7.64
N GLU A 140 5.46 -2.85 8.35
CA GLU A 140 5.40 -2.90 9.82
C GLU A 140 6.12 -1.71 10.49
N GLU A 141 7.29 -1.30 9.96
CA GLU A 141 8.00 -0.11 10.46
C GLU A 141 7.20 1.18 10.23
N GLU A 142 6.55 1.34 9.07
CA GLU A 142 5.68 2.50 8.79
C GLU A 142 4.45 2.53 9.72
N GLU A 143 3.82 1.39 10.00
CA GLU A 143 2.70 1.31 10.96
C GLU A 143 3.14 1.67 12.39
N GLU A 144 4.33 1.22 12.83
CA GLU A 144 4.87 1.59 14.15
C GLU A 144 5.18 3.10 14.24
N GLU A 145 5.74 3.71 13.18
CA GLU A 145 5.98 5.17 13.14
C GLU A 145 4.67 5.97 13.19
N GLU A 146 3.61 5.53 12.48
CA GLU A 146 2.29 6.18 12.53
C GLU A 146 1.65 6.07 13.93
N GLU A 147 1.77 4.91 14.61
CA GLU A 147 1.28 4.76 15.99
C GLU A 147 2.04 5.66 16.98
N GLU A 148 3.37 5.79 16.84
CA GLU A 148 4.18 6.71 17.67
C GLU A 148 3.78 8.19 17.44
N GLU A 149 3.54 8.61 16.19
CA GLU A 149 3.07 9.97 15.89
C GLU A 149 1.67 10.23 16.48
N GLU A 150 0.74 9.27 16.41
CA GLU A 150 -0.59 9.41 17.03
C GLU A 150 -0.51 9.52 18.57
N GLU A 151 0.37 8.74 19.22
CA GLU A 151 0.59 8.83 20.67
C GLU A 151 1.19 10.20 21.07
N GLU A 152 2.14 10.74 20.29
CA GLU A 152 2.70 12.08 20.54
C GLU A 152 1.64 13.19 20.36
N GLU A 153 0.77 13.11 19.35
CA GLU A 153 -0.34 14.06 19.17
C GLU A 153 -1.35 14.00 20.34
N GLU A 154 -1.69 12.80 20.83
CA GLU A 154 -2.58 12.65 22.00
C GLU A 154 -1.94 13.23 23.28
N GLU A 155 -0.64 13.04 23.50
CA GLU A 155 0.07 13.64 24.64
C GLU A 155 0.10 15.18 24.56
N GLU A 156 0.33 15.75 23.36
CA GLU A 156 0.28 17.21 23.17
C GLU A 156 -1.13 17.78 23.41
N GLU A 157 -2.20 17.11 22.96
CA GLU A 157 -3.57 17.53 23.24
C GLU A 157 -3.91 17.47 24.74
N GLU A 158 -3.46 16.43 25.47
CA GLU A 158 -3.65 16.35 26.92
C GLU A 158 -2.90 17.46 27.67
N GLU A 159 -1.67 17.81 27.25
CA GLU A 159 -0.91 18.93 27.84
C GLU A 159 -1.60 20.28 27.58
N GLU A 160 -2.13 20.52 26.37
CA GLU A 160 -2.89 21.74 26.07
C GLU A 160 -4.19 21.84 26.91
N GLU A 161 -4.93 20.74 27.10
CA GLU A 161 -6.11 20.72 27.97
C GLU A 161 -5.75 21.01 29.44
N GLU A 162 -4.65 20.45 29.96
CA GLU A 162 -4.19 20.75 31.33
C GLU A 162 -3.78 22.22 31.49
N GLU A 163 -3.10 22.83 30.50
CA GLU A 163 -2.76 24.26 30.53
C GLU A 163 -4.01 25.15 30.49
N GLU A 164 -5.03 24.81 29.68
CA GLU A 164 -6.30 25.55 29.65
C GLU A 164 -7.05 25.44 31.00
N GLU A 165 -7.08 24.27 31.63
CA GLU A 165 -7.69 24.10 32.97
C GLU A 165 -6.94 24.92 34.05
N GLU A 166 -5.60 24.97 34.02
CA GLU A 166 -4.81 25.80 34.95
C GLU A 166 -5.08 27.30 34.73
N GLU A 167 -5.18 27.77 33.48
CA GLU A 167 -5.53 29.17 33.18
C GLU A 167 -6.95 29.53 33.66
N GLU A 168 -7.94 28.64 33.48
CA GLU A 168 -9.29 28.85 34.01
C GLU A 168 -9.33 28.90 35.55
N GLU A 169 -8.58 28.04 36.24
CA GLU A 169 -8.46 28.08 37.71
C GLU A 169 -7.80 29.39 38.19
N GLU A 170 -6.74 29.87 37.52
CA GLU A 170 -6.11 31.16 37.85
C GLU A 170 -7.07 32.35 37.63
N GLU A 171 -7.86 32.36 36.54
CA GLU A 171 -8.88 33.39 36.30
C GLU A 171 -9.99 33.37 37.37
N GLU A 172 -10.45 32.18 37.80
CA GLU A 172 -11.44 32.06 38.88
C GLU A 172 -10.87 32.56 40.23
N GLU A 173 -9.61 32.26 40.56
CA GLU A 173 -8.94 32.79 41.77
C GLU A 173 -8.80 34.32 41.72
N GLU A 174 -8.44 34.91 40.57
CA GLU A 174 -8.36 36.37 40.42
C GLU A 174 -9.75 37.04 40.57
N GLU A 175 -10.82 36.45 40.01
CA GLU A 175 -12.19 36.95 40.19
C GLU A 175 -12.64 36.88 41.66
N GLU A 176 -12.33 35.79 42.38
CA GLU A 176 -12.64 35.68 43.82
C GLU A 176 -11.86 36.73 44.65
N GLU A 177 -10.59 37.00 44.35
CA GLU A 177 -9.81 38.05 45.02
C GLU A 177 -10.38 39.45 44.75
N GLU A 178 -10.80 39.76 43.51
CA GLU A 178 -11.46 41.03 43.18
C GLU A 178 -12.80 41.20 43.91
N GLU A 179 -13.62 40.14 44.01
CA GLU A 179 -14.88 40.18 44.77
C GLU A 179 -14.62 40.41 46.27
N GLU A 180 -13.61 39.77 46.87
CA GLU A 180 -13.23 40.00 48.28
C GLU A 180 -12.75 41.45 48.51
N GLU A 181 -11.95 42.03 47.60
CA GLU A 181 -11.53 43.44 47.69
C GLU A 181 -12.71 44.41 47.57
N GLU A 182 -13.68 44.16 46.68
CA GLU A 182 -14.90 44.97 46.57
C GLU A 182 -15.77 44.89 47.84
N GLU A 183 -15.91 43.70 48.44
CA GLU A 183 -16.64 43.54 49.72
C GLU A 183 -15.94 44.29 50.87
N GLU A 184 -14.60 44.26 50.97
CA GLU A 184 -13.85 45.02 51.96
C GLU A 184 -14.00 46.54 51.78
N GLU A 185 -13.97 47.04 50.53
CA GLU A 185 -14.22 48.47 50.24
C GLU A 185 -15.65 48.90 50.61
N GLU A 186 -16.67 48.08 50.33
CA GLU A 186 -18.06 48.36 50.75
C GLU A 186 -18.21 48.39 52.28
N GLU A 187 -17.56 47.46 53.01
CA GLU A 187 -17.56 47.47 54.49
C GLU A 187 -16.87 48.73 55.06
N GLU A 188 -15.74 49.16 54.48
CA GLU A 188 -15.06 50.40 54.89
C GLU A 188 -15.93 51.65 54.62
N GLU A 189 -16.63 51.73 53.49
CA GLU A 189 -17.56 52.83 53.18
C GLU A 189 -18.75 52.85 54.17
N GLU A 190 -19.33 51.69 54.52
CA GLU A 190 -20.40 51.60 55.52
C GLU A 190 -19.92 52.05 56.92
N GLU A 191 -18.71 51.66 57.34
CA GLU A 191 -18.12 52.13 58.61
C GLU A 191 -17.89 53.66 58.62
N GLU A 192 -17.40 54.24 57.52
CA GLU A 192 -17.24 55.70 57.40
C GLU A 192 -18.60 56.44 57.45
N GLU A 193 -19.65 55.91 56.80
CA GLU A 193 -21.00 56.48 56.88
C GLU A 193 -21.58 56.41 58.31
N GLU A 194 -21.37 55.29 59.03
CA GLU A 194 -21.79 55.16 60.43
C GLU A 194 -21.05 56.16 61.35
N GLU A 195 -19.73 56.36 61.17
CA GLU A 195 -18.95 57.35 61.91
C GLU A 195 -19.44 58.79 61.63
N GLU A 196 -19.74 59.14 60.37
CA GLU A 196 -20.31 60.45 60.01
C GLU A 196 -21.70 60.67 60.65
N GLU A 197 -22.57 59.65 60.67
CA GLU A 197 -23.87 59.74 61.35
C GLU A 197 -23.72 59.92 62.86
N GLU A 198 -22.78 59.22 63.52
CA GLU A 198 -22.49 59.41 64.95
C GLU A 198 -21.96 60.81 65.25
N GLU A 199 -21.07 61.36 64.41
CA GLU A 199 -20.58 62.75 64.55
C GLU A 199 -21.71 63.78 64.37
N GLU A 200 -22.61 63.59 63.41
CA GLU A 200 -23.79 64.47 63.24
C GLU A 200 -24.75 64.40 64.45
N GLU A 201 -24.98 63.20 65.02
CA GLU A 201 -25.79 63.05 66.25
C GLU A 201 -25.13 63.74 67.45
N GLU A 202 -23.81 63.64 67.63
CA GLU A 202 -23.08 64.34 68.70
C GLU A 202 -23.15 65.87 68.52
N GLU A 203 -23.01 66.39 67.29
CA GLU A 203 -23.17 67.83 67.01
C GLU A 203 -24.61 68.32 67.30
N GLU A 204 -25.64 67.54 66.95
CA GLU A 204 -27.04 67.87 67.29
C GLU A 204 -27.27 67.87 68.81
N GLU A 205 -26.70 66.91 69.56
CA GLU A 205 -26.78 66.88 71.03
C GLU A 205 -26.06 68.09 71.66
N GLU A 206 -24.89 68.49 71.16
CA GLU A 206 -24.18 69.70 71.62
C GLU A 206 -24.97 70.98 71.33
N GLU A 207 -25.59 71.10 70.15
CA GLU A 207 -26.47 72.24 69.82
C GLU A 207 -27.71 72.28 70.72
N GLU A 208 -28.33 71.14 71.04
CA GLU A 208 -29.45 71.07 71.99
C GLU A 208 -29.01 71.46 73.42
N GLU A 209 -27.83 71.02 73.89
CA GLU A 209 -27.29 71.43 75.19
C GLU A 209 -26.98 72.94 75.24
N GLU A 210 -26.42 73.52 74.18
CA GLU A 210 -26.18 74.97 74.08
C GLU A 210 -27.50 75.77 74.08
N GLU A 211 -28.53 75.29 73.36
CA GLU A 211 -29.88 75.90 73.40
C GLU A 211 -30.50 75.82 74.80
N GLU A 212 -30.36 74.69 75.51
CA GLU A 212 -30.82 74.54 76.90
C GLU A 212 -30.06 75.48 77.87
N GLU A 213 -28.74 75.63 77.72
CA GLU A 213 -27.94 76.57 78.51
C GLU A 213 -28.32 78.04 78.23
N GLU A 214 -28.57 78.41 76.97
CA GLU A 214 -29.07 79.75 76.61
C GLU A 214 -30.47 80.01 77.21
N GLU A 215 -31.37 79.02 77.20
CA GLU A 215 -32.68 79.12 77.87
C GLU A 215 -32.53 79.26 79.40
N GLU A 216 -31.61 78.53 80.04
CA GLU A 216 -31.32 78.67 81.48
C GLU A 216 -30.69 80.04 81.83
N GLU A 217 -29.78 80.57 81.00
CA GLU A 217 -29.22 81.92 81.19
C GLU A 217 -30.28 83.02 81.00
N GLU A 218 -31.21 82.87 80.03
CA GLU A 218 -32.37 83.78 79.90
C GLU A 218 -33.29 83.71 81.13
N GLU A 219 -33.49 82.52 81.72
CA GLU A 219 -34.24 82.37 82.98
C GLU A 219 -33.49 82.96 84.20
N GLU A 220 -32.16 82.87 84.29
CA GLU A 220 -31.35 83.48 85.35
C GLU A 220 -31.27 85.03 85.23
N GLU A 221 -31.22 85.58 84.02
CA GLU A 221 -31.31 87.04 83.81
C GLU A 221 -32.70 87.60 84.19
N GLU A 222 -33.77 86.81 84.07
CA GLU A 222 -35.09 87.16 84.62
C GLU A 222 -35.15 87.06 86.16
N GLU A 223 -34.30 86.25 86.81
CA GLU A 223 -34.21 86.14 88.29
C GLU A 223 -33.31 87.21 88.96
N GLU A 224 -32.30 87.77 88.27
CA GLU A 224 -31.46 88.88 88.80
C GLU A 224 -32.20 90.25 88.89
N GLU A 225 -33.41 90.37 88.32
CA GLU A 225 -34.26 91.56 88.40
C GLU A 225 -35.30 91.57 89.55
N ASP A 226 -35.24 90.76 90.63
CA ASP A 226 -36.27 90.89 91.68
C ASP A 226 -35.92 90.51 93.14
N VAL A 227 -35.19 91.39 93.86
CA VAL A 227 -35.34 91.54 95.33
C VAL A 227 -35.54 93.01 95.75
N LEU A 228 -36.66 93.56 95.29
CA LEU A 228 -37.72 94.16 96.12
C LEU A 228 -37.35 95.21 97.19
N LEU A 229 -37.62 96.49 96.88
CA LEU A 229 -38.31 97.36 97.83
C LEU A 229 -39.72 97.67 97.33
N GLU A 230 -40.66 97.17 98.13
CA GLU A 230 -42.12 97.25 98.05
C GLU A 230 -42.74 98.65 97.83
N PRO A 231 -44.01 98.67 97.39
CA PRO A 231 -44.55 99.70 96.50
C PRO A 231 -45.24 100.82 97.28
N VAL A 232 -45.59 101.92 96.61
CA VAL A 232 -46.98 102.45 96.49
C VAL A 232 -47.02 103.54 95.38
N THR A 233 -47.80 103.26 94.33
CA THR A 233 -48.60 104.08 93.37
C THR A 233 -48.65 105.63 93.47
N PRO A 234 -49.28 106.37 92.51
CA PRO A 234 -49.14 106.39 91.04
C PRO A 234 -49.18 107.84 90.45
N CYS A 235 -48.83 108.07 89.17
CA CYS A 235 -49.54 109.04 88.30
C CYS A 235 -49.12 109.02 86.80
N LYS A 236 -50.07 108.63 85.94
CA LYS A 236 -50.45 109.22 84.63
C LYS A 236 -49.38 109.76 83.66
N GLY A 237 -49.35 109.15 82.46
CA GLY A 237 -49.65 109.91 81.22
C GLY A 237 -48.98 109.45 79.92
N ARG A 238 -49.78 108.83 79.02
CA ARG A 238 -49.91 109.02 77.53
C ARG A 238 -48.62 108.95 76.69
N ALA A 239 -48.55 108.43 75.46
CA ALA A 239 -49.43 107.85 74.42
C ALA A 239 -48.42 107.63 73.25
N MET A 240 -48.42 106.63 72.36
CA MET A 240 -49.37 106.37 71.26
C MET A 240 -48.58 105.56 70.19
N THR A 241 -49.16 104.44 69.70
CA THR A 241 -49.23 104.00 68.27
C THR A 241 -47.92 103.59 67.54
N MET A 242 -47.85 102.62 66.61
CA MET A 242 -48.83 101.82 65.84
C MET A 242 -48.06 100.76 65.03
N THR A 243 -48.77 99.69 64.63
CA THR A 243 -48.65 98.87 63.38
C THR A 243 -47.39 98.00 63.17
N ARG A 244 -47.48 96.65 63.17
CA ARG A 244 -47.84 95.70 62.05
C ARG A 244 -46.92 95.83 60.81
N PRO A 245 -46.69 94.81 59.95
CA PRO A 245 -47.26 93.43 59.88
C PRO A 245 -46.31 92.29 59.36
N MET A 246 -46.84 91.05 59.25
CA MET A 246 -46.61 90.01 58.18
C MET A 246 -45.17 89.43 57.99
N CYS A 247 -44.90 88.19 57.58
CA CYS A 247 -45.63 87.17 56.82
C CYS A 247 -44.85 85.82 56.87
N HIS A 248 -45.57 84.70 56.66
CA HIS A 248 -45.11 83.36 56.16
C HIS A 248 -44.37 83.46 54.79
N PRO A 249 -43.72 82.43 54.16
CA PRO A 249 -44.19 81.02 54.01
C PRO A 249 -43.11 79.88 53.82
N LYS A 250 -43.40 78.61 54.17
CA LYS A 250 -43.78 77.39 53.36
C LYS A 250 -42.82 76.81 52.30
N SER A 251 -42.77 75.46 52.32
CA SER A 251 -42.79 74.46 51.21
C SER A 251 -41.43 74.13 50.55
N MET A 252 -41.12 72.94 50.02
CA MET A 252 -41.86 71.73 49.62
C MET A 252 -40.84 70.67 49.10
N LEU A 253 -41.10 69.37 49.27
CA LEU A 253 -40.57 68.26 48.42
C LEU A 253 -41.24 68.27 47.01
N PRO A 254 -41.00 67.28 46.10
CA PRO A 254 -39.97 67.09 45.06
C PRO A 254 -40.60 67.15 43.63
N PRO A 255 -40.04 66.59 42.52
CA PRO A 255 -40.37 65.19 42.14
C PRO A 255 -39.41 64.41 41.20
N MET A 256 -39.71 63.11 41.08
CA MET A 256 -39.22 62.10 40.14
C MET A 256 -39.49 62.36 38.63
N ALA A 257 -38.63 61.81 37.76
CA ALA A 257 -38.94 61.16 36.47
C ALA A 257 -37.68 60.42 35.95
N SER A 258 -37.65 59.08 35.86
CA SER A 258 -38.19 58.20 34.80
C SER A 258 -37.46 58.22 33.44
N ALA A 259 -36.69 57.15 33.19
CA ALA A 259 -36.55 56.45 31.90
C ALA A 259 -36.13 55.00 32.24
N ARG A 260 -36.95 53.94 32.08
CA ARG A 260 -37.19 53.12 30.86
C ARG A 260 -35.91 52.87 30.05
N ARG A 261 -35.60 51.70 29.50
CA ARG A 261 -36.10 50.30 29.43
C ARG A 261 -35.25 49.66 28.29
N SER A 262 -35.05 48.33 28.32
CA SER A 262 -34.67 47.43 27.18
C SER A 262 -33.28 47.58 26.57
N GLY A 263 -32.54 46.54 26.20
CA GLY A 263 -32.76 45.09 26.05
C GLY A 263 -31.41 44.47 25.57
N LEU A 264 -31.04 43.26 26.00
CA LEU A 264 -31.27 41.97 25.31
C LEU A 264 -30.97 41.99 23.81
N THR A 265 -29.97 41.19 23.41
CA THR A 265 -29.80 40.29 22.22
C THR A 265 -28.30 40.29 21.86
N THR A 266 -27.45 39.32 22.23
CA THR A 266 -27.39 37.90 21.84
C THR A 266 -27.95 37.54 20.46
N ASP A 267 -27.15 36.72 19.77
CA ASP A 267 -27.49 35.85 18.65
C ASP A 267 -27.50 36.45 17.23
N LEU A 268 -26.48 36.10 16.42
CA LEU A 268 -26.69 35.19 15.29
C LEU A 268 -25.35 34.69 14.71
N GLU A 269 -24.87 33.55 15.23
CA GLU A 269 -24.29 32.54 14.35
C GLU A 269 -25.41 31.95 13.48
N GLN A 270 -25.13 31.67 12.20
CA GLN A 270 -25.18 30.30 11.68
C GLN A 270 -24.95 30.22 10.16
N PRO A 271 -24.47 29.06 9.68
CA PRO A 271 -23.68 28.92 8.47
C PRO A 271 -24.47 28.35 7.29
N GLY A 272 -23.93 28.54 6.09
CA GLY A 272 -24.43 27.94 4.86
C GLY A 272 -23.66 26.70 4.46
N MET A 273 -23.98 25.55 5.05
CA MET A 273 -23.68 24.24 4.45
C MET A 273 -24.61 24.01 3.25
N LYS A 274 -24.01 23.64 2.10
CA LYS A 274 -24.71 23.04 0.96
C LYS A 274 -24.04 21.72 0.60
N TRP A 275 -24.75 20.64 0.91
CA TRP A 275 -24.59 19.33 0.29
C TRP A 275 -25.08 19.36 -1.16
N LEU A 276 -24.36 18.71 -2.08
CA LEU A 276 -24.97 18.04 -3.23
C LEU A 276 -24.07 16.90 -3.76
N GLU A 277 -24.55 15.68 -3.51
CA GLU A 277 -24.55 14.49 -4.37
C GLU A 277 -23.32 14.15 -5.23
N ARG A 278 -22.75 12.97 -4.96
CA ARG A 278 -22.75 11.89 -5.95
C ARG A 278 -22.78 10.51 -5.34
#